data_AF-A0A2M8Y2F1-F1
#
_entry.id   AF-A0A2M8Y2F1-F1
#
_cell.length_a   1.000
_cell.length_b   1.000
_cell.length_c   1.000
_cell.angle_alpha   90.00
_cell.angle_beta   90.00
_cell.angle_gamma   90.00
#
_symmetry.space_group_name_H-M   'P 1'
#
loop_
_entity.id
_entity.type
_entity.pdbx_description
1 polymer ?
#
loop_
_entity_poly.entity_id
_entity_poly.type
_entity_poly.pdbx_seq_one_letter_code
_entity_poly.pdbx_strand_id
1 'polypeptide(L)'
;MKINVLIFLWSVSLVSQTDIKQDKLAHFGAGALVSSLSYAVIYKHTKNAPKSLLYSTACAFLVGTAKEVYDIKHGKEGFGAEDLLVTTFGGFMTSSVITITIKDKGKRKQLEKIEQLKKKSSRP
;
A
#
# COMPACT_ATOMS: atom_id res chain seq x y z
N MET A 1 -16.35 -5.74 25.84
CA MET A 1 -15.55 -5.17 24.73
C MET A 1 -14.49 -6.21 24.34
N LYS A 2 -14.39 -6.62 23.07
CA LYS A 2 -13.46 -7.69 22.65
C LYS A 2 -12.01 -7.20 22.82
N ILE A 3 -11.10 -8.07 23.30
CA ILE A 3 -9.69 -7.71 23.57
C ILE A 3 -8.97 -7.08 22.37
N ASN A 4 -9.34 -7.49 21.14
CA ASN A 4 -8.81 -6.94 19.90
C ASN A 4 -9.12 -5.45 19.72
N VAL A 5 -10.27 -4.99 20.21
CA VAL A 5 -10.64 -3.57 20.18
C VAL A 5 -9.78 -2.78 21.16
N LEU A 6 -9.43 -3.37 22.31
CA LEU A 6 -8.56 -2.75 23.30
C LEU A 6 -7.12 -2.61 22.78
N ILE A 7 -6.60 -3.64 22.10
CA ILE A 7 -5.26 -3.63 21.48
C ILE A 7 -5.19 -2.59 20.35
N PHE A 8 -6.24 -2.49 19.53
CA PHE A 8 -6.33 -1.47 18.47
C PHE A 8 -6.34 -0.05 19.05
N LEU A 9 -7.14 0.20 20.09
CA LEU A 9 -7.22 1.51 20.75
C LEU A 9 -5.90 1.90 21.43
N TRP A 10 -5.21 0.95 22.06
CA TRP A 10 -3.90 1.19 22.66
C TRP A 10 -2.84 1.56 21.62
N SER A 11 -2.90 0.93 20.43
CA SER A 11 -2.00 1.23 19.32
C SER A 11 -2.21 2.64 18.74
N VAL A 12 -3.46 3.12 18.69
CA VAL A 12 -3.81 4.45 18.17
C VAL A 12 -3.30 5.58 19.08
N SER A 13 -3.39 5.40 20.40
CA SER A 13 -2.91 6.41 21.38
C SER A 13 -1.40 6.62 21.36
N LEU A 14 -0.62 5.62 20.91
CA LEU A 14 0.84 5.74 20.77
C LEU A 14 1.25 6.56 19.53
N VAL A 15 0.43 6.58 18.49
CA VAL A 15 0.70 7.33 17.24
C VAL A 15 0.40 8.82 17.39
N SER A 16 -0.54 9.22 18.24
CA SER A 16 -0.89 10.64 18.46
C SER A 16 0.20 11.46 19.18
N GLN A 17 1.28 10.84 19.66
CA GLN A 17 2.40 11.51 20.32
C GLN A 17 3.61 11.74 19.40
N THR A 18 3.55 11.28 18.14
CA THR A 18 4.66 11.47 17.20
C THR A 18 4.50 12.78 16.45
N ASP A 19 5.41 13.73 16.69
CA ASP A 19 5.65 14.87 15.78
C ASP A 19 6.22 14.33 14.46
N ILE A 20 5.34 13.96 13.54
CA ILE A 20 5.76 13.53 12.20
C ILE A 20 6.25 14.77 11.47
N LYS A 21 7.56 14.88 11.30
CA LYS A 21 8.18 15.95 10.50
C LYS A 21 7.54 15.97 9.10
N GLN A 22 7.18 17.15 8.62
CA GLN A 22 6.53 17.34 7.32
C GLN A 22 7.30 16.68 6.16
N ASP A 23 8.63 16.68 6.25
CA ASP A 23 9.52 15.99 5.32
C ASP A 23 9.26 14.47 5.24
N LYS A 24 9.11 13.79 6.39
CA LYS A 24 8.78 12.36 6.43
C LYS A 24 7.40 12.07 5.85
N LEU A 25 6.45 12.97 6.04
CA LEU A 25 5.12 12.85 5.43
C LEU A 25 5.20 12.95 3.90
N ALA A 26 6.04 13.86 3.38
CA ALA A 26 6.28 13.98 1.95
C ALA A 26 6.93 12.71 1.37
N HIS A 27 7.91 12.13 2.08
CA HIS A 27 8.53 10.85 1.72
C HIS A 27 7.51 9.71 1.64
N PHE A 28 6.67 9.58 2.68
CA PHE A 28 5.61 8.59 2.71
C PHE A 28 4.62 8.79 1.55
N GLY A 29 4.19 10.03 1.32
CA GLY A 29 3.28 10.40 0.25
C GLY A 29 3.84 10.12 -1.15
N ALA A 30 5.12 10.43 -1.39
CA ALA A 30 5.80 10.13 -2.63
C ALA A 30 5.81 8.62 -2.91
N GLY A 31 6.14 7.81 -1.89
CA GLY A 31 6.05 6.36 -1.98
C GLY A 31 4.65 5.86 -2.29
N ALA A 32 3.64 6.38 -1.61
CA ALA A 32 2.23 6.06 -1.84
C ALA A 32 1.79 6.37 -3.28
N LEU A 33 2.13 7.54 -3.79
CA LEU A 33 1.78 7.98 -5.15
C LEU A 33 2.46 7.10 -6.21
N VAL A 34 3.78 6.91 -6.11
CA VAL A 34 4.55 6.06 -7.06
C VAL A 34 4.02 4.64 -7.07
N SER A 35 3.77 4.06 -5.89
CA SER A 35 3.19 2.73 -5.78
C SER A 35 1.79 2.64 -6.36
N SER A 36 0.92 3.62 -6.12
CA SER A 36 -0.46 3.59 -6.63
C SER A 36 -0.52 3.57 -8.16
N LEU A 37 0.30 4.41 -8.81
CA LEU A 37 0.39 4.52 -10.26
C LEU A 37 1.00 3.27 -10.87
N SER A 38 2.15 2.84 -10.34
CA SER A 38 2.82 1.62 -10.81
C SER A 38 1.95 0.39 -10.61
N TYR A 39 1.26 0.25 -9.47
CA TYR A 39 0.32 -0.83 -9.21
C TYR A 39 -0.78 -0.87 -10.27
N ALA A 40 -1.38 0.27 -10.60
CA ALA A 40 -2.44 0.34 -11.61
C ALA A 40 -1.96 -0.17 -12.98
N VAL A 41 -0.75 0.23 -13.40
CA VAL A 41 -0.13 -0.21 -14.65
C VAL A 41 0.18 -1.71 -14.59
N ILE A 42 0.89 -2.18 -13.57
CA ILE A 42 1.30 -3.58 -13.43
C ILE A 42 0.08 -4.50 -13.33
N TYR A 43 -0.94 -4.12 -12.57
CA TYR A 43 -2.16 -4.90 -12.44
C TYR A 43 -2.95 -4.93 -13.75
N LYS A 44 -2.96 -3.83 -14.53
CA LYS A 44 -3.60 -3.81 -15.84
C LYS A 44 -3.04 -4.89 -16.76
N HIS A 45 -1.72 -5.09 -16.76
CA HIS A 45 -1.03 -6.07 -17.61
C HIS A 45 -0.98 -7.48 -17.03
N THR A 46 -0.71 -7.63 -15.73
CA THR A 46 -0.52 -8.95 -15.11
C THR A 46 -1.80 -9.59 -14.60
N LYS A 47 -2.83 -8.78 -14.31
CA LYS A 47 -4.06 -9.17 -13.58
C LYS A 47 -3.80 -9.91 -12.26
N ASN A 48 -2.60 -9.76 -11.68
CA ASN A 48 -2.15 -10.52 -10.52
C ASN A 48 -1.84 -9.57 -9.36
N ALA A 49 -2.69 -9.57 -8.34
CA ALA A 49 -2.60 -8.63 -7.22
C ALA A 49 -1.33 -8.83 -6.37
N PRO A 50 -0.90 -10.06 -6.02
CA PRO A 50 0.40 -10.29 -5.37
C PRO A 50 1.62 -9.76 -6.14
N LYS A 51 1.69 -10.03 -7.47
CA LYS A 51 2.79 -9.51 -8.31
C LYS A 51 2.75 -7.98 -8.38
N SER A 52 1.55 -7.42 -8.49
CA SER A 52 1.35 -5.97 -8.54
C SER A 52 1.82 -5.30 -7.25
N LEU A 53 1.52 -5.88 -6.09
CA LEU A 53 1.98 -5.40 -4.79
C LEU A 53 3.51 -5.38 -4.69
N LEU A 54 4.15 -6.49 -5.07
CA LEU A 54 5.60 -6.62 -4.99
C LEU A 54 6.29 -5.60 -5.90
N TYR A 55 5.87 -5.54 -7.17
CA TYR A 55 6.50 -4.68 -8.16
C TYR A 55 6.23 -3.19 -7.93
N SER A 56 5.04 -2.80 -7.47
CA SER A 56 4.78 -1.40 -7.12
C SER A 56 5.59 -0.95 -5.91
N THR A 57 5.73 -1.81 -4.89
CA THR A 57 6.58 -1.54 -3.73
C THR A 57 8.06 -1.42 -4.15
N ALA A 58 8.51 -2.29 -5.06
CA ALA A 58 9.86 -2.19 -5.63
C ALA A 58 10.06 -0.88 -6.41
N CYS A 59 9.05 -0.40 -7.16
CA CYS A 59 9.12 0.92 -7.80
C CYS A 59 9.29 2.06 -6.78
N ALA A 60 8.56 2.04 -5.66
CA ALA A 60 8.73 3.04 -4.61
C ALA A 60 10.15 3.01 -4.00
N PHE A 61 10.69 1.81 -3.74
CA PHE A 61 12.07 1.65 -3.28
C PHE A 61 13.10 2.19 -4.28
N LEU A 62 12.95 1.86 -5.57
CA LEU A 62 13.87 2.32 -6.62
C LEU A 62 13.83 3.84 -6.80
N VAL A 63 12.64 4.44 -6.82
CA VAL A 63 12.49 5.90 -6.91
C VAL A 63 13.05 6.59 -5.67
N GLY A 64 12.78 6.05 -4.46
CA GLY A 64 13.38 6.57 -3.23
C GLY A 64 14.91 6.49 -3.25
N THR A 65 15.47 5.38 -3.73
CA THR A 65 16.92 5.20 -3.84
C THR A 65 17.52 6.19 -4.83
N ALA A 66 16.87 6.39 -5.99
CA ALA A 66 17.28 7.36 -6.98
C ALA A 66 17.27 8.80 -6.43
N LYS A 67 16.25 9.16 -5.63
CA LYS A 67 16.17 10.46 -4.95
C LYS A 67 17.31 10.65 -3.95
N GLU A 68 17.58 9.67 -3.10
CA GLU A 68 18.69 9.78 -2.12
C GLU A 68 20.06 9.87 -2.80
N VAL A 69 20.28 9.13 -3.90
CA VAL A 69 21.51 9.26 -4.71
C VAL A 69 21.59 10.64 -5.37
N TYR A 70 20.46 11.18 -5.85
CA TYR A 70 20.39 12.51 -6.43
C TYR A 70 20.72 13.58 -5.39
N ASP A 71 20.16 13.50 -4.19
CA ASP A 71 20.38 14.47 -3.11
C ASP A 71 21.86 14.50 -2.69
N ILE A 72 22.54 13.35 -2.60
CA ILE A 72 23.99 13.29 -2.32
C ILE A 72 24.78 14.08 -3.37
N LYS A 73 24.43 13.91 -4.65
CA LYS A 73 25.09 14.65 -5.75
C LYS A 73 24.86 16.16 -5.69
N HIS A 74 23.83 16.61 -4.95
CA HIS A 74 23.43 18.01 -4.83
C HIS A 74 23.68 18.58 -3.42
N GLY A 75 24.55 17.94 -2.64
CA GLY A 75 25.06 18.51 -1.38
C GLY A 75 24.44 17.96 -0.10
N LYS A 76 23.62 16.90 -0.16
CA LYS A 76 23.21 16.17 1.06
C LYS A 76 24.36 15.32 1.59
N GLU A 77 24.59 15.39 2.90
CA GLU A 77 25.58 14.55 3.55
C GLU A 77 25.06 13.11 3.71
N GLY A 78 25.62 12.20 2.93
CA GLY A 78 25.36 10.77 3.05
C GLY A 78 23.98 10.32 2.59
N PHE A 79 23.74 9.01 2.71
CA PHE A 79 22.52 8.36 2.24
C PHE A 79 21.42 8.37 3.30
N GLY A 80 20.28 8.99 3.00
CA GLY A 80 19.12 9.03 3.87
C GLY A 80 18.37 7.70 3.92
N ALA A 81 18.93 6.71 4.60
CA ALA A 81 18.31 5.38 4.73
C ALA A 81 16.91 5.43 5.37
N GLU A 82 16.70 6.37 6.31
CA GLU A 82 15.41 6.59 6.94
C GLU A 82 14.38 7.15 5.94
N ASP A 83 14.77 8.09 5.08
CA ASP A 83 13.92 8.67 4.04
C ASP A 83 13.51 7.62 3.00
N LEU A 84 14.47 6.77 2.61
CA LEU A 84 14.21 5.62 1.75
C LEU A 84 13.23 4.64 2.41
N LEU A 85 13.41 4.34 3.69
CA LEU A 85 12.53 3.42 4.43
C LEU A 85 11.10 3.96 4.49
N VAL A 86 10.94 5.24 4.82
CA VAL A 86 9.64 5.91 4.91
C VAL A 86 8.95 5.95 3.53
N THR A 87 9.71 6.22 2.47
CA THR A 87 9.21 6.17 1.08
C THR A 87 8.75 4.76 0.71
N THR A 88 9.58 3.76 0.99
CA THR A 88 9.26 2.35 0.69
C THR A 88 8.04 1.88 1.49
N PHE A 89 7.95 2.29 2.76
CA PHE A 89 6.84 1.95 3.64
C PHE A 89 5.51 2.56 3.17
N GLY A 90 5.51 3.84 2.76
CA GLY A 90 4.34 4.47 2.15
C GLY A 90 3.89 3.75 0.88
N GLY A 91 4.85 3.31 0.07
CA GLY A 91 4.59 2.50 -1.11
C GLY A 91 3.99 1.12 -0.79
N PHE A 92 4.53 0.41 0.20
CA PHE A 92 4.04 -0.89 0.64
C PHE A 92 2.64 -0.82 1.24
N MET A 93 2.40 0.13 2.14
CA MET A 93 1.11 0.32 2.81
C MET A 93 0.01 0.59 1.79
N THR A 94 0.25 1.52 0.87
CA THR A 94 -0.71 1.87 -0.18
C THR A 94 -0.99 0.68 -1.11
N SER A 95 0.05 -0.03 -1.55
CA SER A 95 -0.08 -1.22 -2.41
C SER A 95 -0.84 -2.37 -1.73
N SER A 96 -0.65 -2.51 -0.41
CA SER A 96 -1.35 -3.51 0.40
C SER A 96 -2.84 -3.21 0.50
N VAL A 97 -3.21 -1.95 0.76
CA VAL A 97 -4.61 -1.50 0.77
C VAL A 97 -5.28 -1.80 -0.58
N ILE A 98 -4.66 -1.39 -1.70
CA ILE A 98 -5.19 -1.64 -3.05
C ILE A 98 -5.38 -3.15 -3.30
N THR A 99 -4.40 -3.97 -2.92
CA THR A 99 -4.45 -5.43 -3.07
C THR A 99 -5.61 -6.05 -2.30
N ILE A 100 -5.82 -5.63 -1.06
CA ILE A 100 -6.93 -6.11 -0.22
C ILE A 100 -8.26 -5.72 -0.88
N THR A 101 -8.41 -4.46 -1.31
CA THR A 101 -9.64 -3.97 -1.96
C THR A 101 -9.97 -4.76 -3.24
N ILE A 102 -8.97 -5.06 -4.08
CA ILE A 102 -9.18 -5.84 -5.30
C ILE A 102 -9.58 -7.28 -5.00
N LYS A 103 -8.88 -7.94 -4.07
CA LYS A 103 -9.19 -9.33 -3.68
C LYS A 103 -10.60 -9.45 -3.10
N ASP A 104 -10.99 -8.50 -2.26
CA ASP A 104 -12.30 -8.46 -1.64
C ASP A 104 -13.43 -8.27 -2.67
N LYS A 105 -13.27 -7.32 -3.61
CA LYS A 105 -14.20 -7.17 -4.75
C LYS A 105 -14.32 -8.44 -5.58
N GLY A 106 -13.22 -9.16 -5.79
CA GLY A 106 -13.21 -10.45 -6.50
C GLY A 106 -14.05 -11.51 -5.79
N LYS A 107 -13.92 -11.62 -4.46
CA LYS A 107 -14.71 -12.57 -3.64
C LYS A 107 -16.21 -12.26 -3.66
N ARG A 108 -16.59 -11.00 -3.48
CA ARG A 108 -18.01 -10.59 -3.50
C ARG A 108 -18.72 -10.96 -4.81
N LYS A 109 -18.06 -10.69 -5.95
CA LYS A 109 -18.59 -11.07 -7.28
C LYS A 109 -18.80 -12.58 -7.44
N GLN A 110 -17.94 -13.41 -6.84
CA GLN A 110 -18.13 -14.86 -6.87
C GLN A 110 -19.32 -15.30 -6.02
N LEU A 111 -19.49 -14.71 -4.83
CA LEU A 111 -20.63 -14.99 -3.94
C LEU A 111 -21.97 -14.59 -4.61
N GLU A 112 -22.04 -13.40 -5.20
CA GLU A 112 -23.22 -12.93 -5.94
C GLU A 112 -23.59 -13.90 -7.09
N LYS A 113 -22.59 -14.42 -7.81
CA LYS A 113 -22.83 -15.40 -8.89
C LYS A 113 -23.38 -16.73 -8.35
N ILE A 114 -22.89 -17.20 -7.19
CA ILE A 114 -23.39 -18.42 -6.54
C ILE A 114 -24.84 -18.23 -6.07
N GLU A 115 -25.17 -17.08 -5.48
CA GLU A 115 -26.53 -16.76 -5.05
C GLU A 115 -27.52 -16.71 -6.22
N GLN A 116 -27.12 -16.13 -7.35
CA GLN A 116 -27.91 -16.12 -8.57
C GLN A 116 -28.16 -17.53 -9.12
N LEU A 117 -27.14 -18.38 -9.14
CA LEU A 117 -27.26 -19.78 -9.58
C LEU A 117 -28.21 -20.56 -8.67
N LYS A 118 -28.09 -20.39 -7.35
CA LYS A 118 -29.00 -21.01 -6.37
C LYS A 118 -30.45 -20.55 -6.59
N LYS A 119 -30.67 -19.24 -6.75
CA LYS A 119 -32.01 -18.68 -7.03
C LYS A 119 -32.60 -19.16 -8.36
N LYS A 120 -31.78 -19.42 -9.38
CA LYS A 120 -32.22 -20.01 -10.65
C LYS A 120 -32.59 -21.48 -10.52
N SER A 121 -31.81 -22.25 -9.77
CA SER A 121 -32.04 -23.69 -9.51
C SER A 121 -33.27 -23.96 -8.63
N SER A 122 -33.68 -22.99 -7.80
CA SER A 122 -34.84 -23.12 -6.91
C SER A 122 -36.17 -22.64 -7.52
N ARG A 123 -36.20 -22.25 -8.80
CA ARG A 123 -37.47 -21.96 -9.50
C ARG A 123 -37.99 -23.26 -10.12
N PRO A 124 -39.25 -23.66 -9.82
CA PRO A 124 -39.87 -24.84 -10.42
C PRO A 124 -40.07 -24.69 -11.93
#